data_AF-A0A8J1TX89-F1
#
_entry.id   AF-A0A8J1TX89-F1
#
_cell.length_a   1.000
_cell.length_b   1.000
_cell.length_c   1.000
_cell.angle_alpha   90.00
_cell.angle_beta   90.00
_cell.angle_gamma   90.00
#
_symmetry.space_group_name_H-M   'P 1'
#
loop_
_entity.id
_entity.type
_entity.pdbx_description
1 polymer ?
#
loop_
_entity_poly.entity_id
_entity_poly.type
_entity_poly.pdbx_seq_one_letter_code
_entity_poly.pdbx_strand_id
1 'polypeptide(L)'
;FKSSIQMTAKGFINGIRFTMKSTTIIGIHARLGDVASEKNYRAGYRIPPVQYFKKAIYFYQKLFTDNPVFVICSNNITWVKSVFMTQLVQSNFVLCPEGNSGAEDLAILSLCEHIIMSIGSFGWWAGFLASGHVTYYGNHPAYGSPLAYHISPTDFYPPEWVNITVL
;
A
#
# COMPACT_ATOMS: atom_id res chain seq x y z
N PHE A 1 12.95 10.03 9.66
CA PHE A 1 13.79 9.97 8.45
C PHE A 1 14.85 11.07 8.49
N LYS A 2 16.00 10.93 7.80
CA LYS A 2 16.99 12.01 7.66
C LYS A 2 16.35 13.24 7.01
N SER A 3 16.83 14.45 7.33
CA SER A 3 16.24 15.70 6.85
C SER A 3 16.16 15.80 5.32
N SER A 4 17.16 15.29 4.59
CA SER A 4 17.15 15.24 3.13
C SER A 4 15.99 14.40 2.59
N ILE A 5 15.79 13.19 3.12
CA ILE A 5 14.70 12.30 2.74
C ILE A 5 13.34 12.94 3.08
N GLN A 6 13.23 13.57 4.26
CA GLN A 6 12.00 14.28 4.63
C GLN A 6 11.69 15.42 3.67
N MET A 7 12.70 16.18 3.24
CA MET A 7 12.53 17.29 2.31
C MET A 7 12.07 16.79 0.94
N THR A 8 12.70 15.75 0.40
CA THR A 8 12.31 15.13 -0.87
C THR A 8 10.88 14.59 -0.82
N ALA A 9 10.54 13.82 0.21
CA ALA A 9 9.20 13.24 0.36
C ALA A 9 8.12 14.31 0.51
N LYS A 10 8.37 15.35 1.32
CA LYS A 10 7.45 16.51 1.46
C LYS A 10 7.28 17.27 0.17
N GLY A 11 8.38 17.50 -0.58
CA GLY A 11 8.33 18.15 -1.88
C GLY A 11 7.44 17.39 -2.86
N PHE A 12 7.59 16.07 -2.92
CA PHE A 12 6.77 15.20 -3.76
C PHE A 12 5.27 15.27 -3.39
N ILE A 13 4.92 15.09 -2.12
CA ILE A 13 3.53 15.15 -1.64
C ILE A 13 2.92 16.54 -1.86
N ASN A 14 3.66 17.61 -1.59
CA ASN A 14 3.18 18.98 -1.82
C ASN A 14 2.96 19.27 -3.31
N GLY A 15 3.81 18.73 -4.20
CA GLY A 15 3.62 18.82 -5.65
C GLY A 15 2.30 18.17 -6.09
N ILE A 16 1.97 17.00 -5.53
CA ILE A 16 0.69 16.33 -5.79
C ILE A 16 -0.49 17.19 -5.31
N ARG A 17 -0.45 17.67 -4.07
CA ARG A 17 -1.50 18.54 -3.51
C ARG A 17 -1.73 19.78 -4.37
N PHE A 18 -0.65 20.41 -4.83
CA PHE A 18 -0.72 21.58 -5.69
C PHE A 18 -1.32 21.27 -7.07
N THR A 19 -0.88 20.18 -7.70
CA THR A 19 -1.26 19.85 -9.08
C THR A 19 -2.66 19.26 -9.17
N MET A 20 -3.00 18.35 -8.25
CA MET A 20 -4.26 17.60 -8.25
C MET A 20 -5.36 18.28 -7.44
N LYS A 21 -5.02 19.31 -6.65
CA LYS A 21 -5.94 20.03 -5.74
C LYS A 21 -6.69 19.10 -4.78
N SER A 22 -6.07 18.00 -4.38
CA SER A 22 -6.64 17.02 -3.45
C SER A 22 -6.01 17.17 -2.08
N THR A 23 -6.84 17.07 -1.04
CA THR A 23 -6.42 17.03 0.35
C THR A 23 -6.25 15.61 0.89
N THR A 24 -6.79 14.62 0.19
CA THR A 24 -6.74 13.21 0.59
C THR A 24 -5.80 12.43 -0.33
N ILE A 25 -4.61 12.12 0.19
CA ILE A 25 -3.61 11.29 -0.46
C ILE A 25 -3.52 9.95 0.26
N ILE A 26 -3.68 8.88 -0.51
CA ILE A 26 -3.73 7.51 -0.02
C ILE A 26 -2.50 6.79 -0.58
N GLY A 27 -1.60 6.36 0.30
CA GLY A 27 -0.43 5.59 -0.09
C GLY A 27 -0.81 4.13 -0.37
N ILE A 28 -0.36 3.59 -1.49
CA ILE A 28 -0.47 2.17 -1.84
C ILE A 28 0.93 1.57 -1.81
N HIS A 29 1.15 0.66 -0.85
CA HIS A 29 2.34 -0.20 -0.86
C HIS A 29 2.01 -1.49 -1.61
N ALA A 30 2.50 -1.61 -2.85
CA ALA A 30 2.30 -2.80 -3.69
C ALA A 30 3.61 -3.59 -3.83
N ARG A 31 3.84 -4.57 -2.96
CA ARG A 31 5.03 -5.44 -2.97
C ARG A 31 4.69 -6.80 -3.56
N LEU A 32 5.40 -7.18 -4.61
CA LEU A 32 5.08 -8.39 -5.38
C LEU A 32 6.30 -9.14 -5.90
N GLY A 33 7.37 -8.42 -6.26
CA GLY A 33 8.47 -9.00 -7.04
C GLY A 33 9.24 -10.09 -6.30
N ASP A 34 9.53 -9.88 -5.03
CA ASP A 34 10.41 -10.73 -4.21
C ASP A 34 9.66 -11.83 -3.42
N VAL A 35 8.34 -11.69 -3.30
CA VAL A 35 7.49 -12.64 -2.55
C VAL A 35 6.94 -13.76 -3.45
N ALA A 36 7.03 -13.63 -4.78
CA ALA A 36 6.52 -14.56 -5.77
C ALA A 36 7.42 -15.78 -6.01
N SER A 37 7.83 -16.47 -4.94
CA SER A 37 8.59 -17.73 -5.03
C SER A 37 7.75 -18.93 -4.57
N GLU A 38 8.00 -20.09 -5.16
CA GLU A 38 7.37 -21.36 -4.75
C GLU A 38 7.60 -21.66 -3.26
N LYS A 39 8.81 -21.35 -2.76
CA LYS A 39 9.15 -21.48 -1.33
C LYS A 39 8.22 -20.63 -0.46
N ASN A 40 8.03 -19.36 -0.82
CA ASN A 40 7.14 -18.46 -0.07
C ASN A 40 5.69 -18.91 -0.18
N TYR A 41 5.25 -19.36 -1.36
CA TYR A 41 3.90 -19.87 -1.54
C TYR A 41 3.60 -21.07 -0.63
N ARG A 42 4.54 -22.03 -0.54
CA ARG A 42 4.47 -23.20 0.37
C ARG A 42 4.50 -22.82 1.84
N ALA A 43 5.28 -21.80 2.20
CA ALA A 43 5.28 -21.27 3.56
C ALA A 43 3.94 -20.59 3.94
N GLY A 44 3.18 -20.13 2.94
CA GLY A 44 1.86 -19.51 3.12
C GLY A 44 1.78 -18.04 2.78
N TYR A 45 2.78 -17.49 2.09
CA TYR A 45 2.65 -16.16 1.51
C TYR A 45 1.52 -16.19 0.47
N ARG A 46 0.67 -15.16 0.52
CA ARG A 46 -0.41 -14.96 -0.44
C ARG A 46 -0.30 -13.54 -0.93
N ILE A 47 0.00 -13.43 -2.21
CA ILE A 47 0.12 -12.16 -2.89
C ILE A 47 -1.28 -11.58 -3.05
N PRO A 48 -1.51 -10.29 -2.69
CA PRO A 48 -2.82 -9.69 -2.90
C PRO A 48 -3.16 -9.63 -4.40
N PRO A 49 -4.31 -10.17 -4.82
CA PRO A 49 -4.74 -10.10 -6.21
C PRO A 49 -5.27 -8.69 -6.54
N VAL A 50 -5.51 -8.42 -7.83
CA VAL A 50 -6.05 -7.12 -8.28
C VAL A 50 -7.38 -6.78 -7.59
N GLN A 51 -8.20 -7.78 -7.31
CA GLN A 51 -9.48 -7.67 -6.62
C GLN A 51 -9.33 -7.07 -5.21
N TYR A 52 -8.24 -7.37 -4.52
CA TYR A 52 -7.96 -6.77 -3.21
C TYR A 52 -7.77 -5.25 -3.35
N PHE A 53 -6.87 -4.82 -4.24
CA PHE A 53 -6.61 -3.40 -4.48
C PHE A 53 -7.86 -2.67 -4.95
N LYS A 54 -8.66 -3.29 -5.82
CA LYS A 54 -9.95 -2.74 -6.26
C LYS A 54 -10.91 -2.50 -5.09
N LYS A 55 -11.07 -3.47 -4.19
CA LYS A 55 -11.92 -3.33 -2.99
C LYS A 55 -11.40 -2.25 -2.04
N ALA A 56 -10.08 -2.21 -1.81
CA ALA A 56 -9.46 -1.23 -0.92
C ALA A 56 -9.58 0.20 -1.48
N ILE A 57 -9.33 0.40 -2.78
CA ILE A 57 -9.55 1.70 -3.45
C ILE A 57 -11.01 2.13 -3.31
N TYR A 58 -11.95 1.23 -3.58
CA TYR A 58 -13.38 1.52 -3.47
C TYR A 58 -13.81 1.90 -2.05
N PHE A 59 -13.26 1.22 -1.03
CA PHE A 59 -13.49 1.58 0.38
C PHE A 59 -13.16 3.06 0.63
N TYR A 60 -11.99 3.51 0.18
CA TYR A 60 -11.58 4.91 0.34
C TYR A 60 -12.38 5.90 -0.52
N GLN A 61 -12.74 5.54 -1.75
CA GLN A 61 -13.61 6.36 -2.59
C GLN A 61 -15.02 6.53 -2.01
N LYS A 62 -15.45 5.64 -1.11
CA LYS A 62 -16.71 5.78 -0.36
C LYS A 62 -16.58 6.63 0.89
N LEU A 63 -15.42 6.62 1.54
CA LEU A 63 -15.15 7.47 2.70
C LEU A 63 -14.90 8.93 2.30
N PHE A 64 -14.24 9.15 1.16
CA PHE A 64 -13.75 10.46 0.75
C PHE A 64 -14.36 10.91 -0.57
N THR A 65 -15.11 12.03 -0.51
CA THR A 65 -15.79 12.61 -1.68
C THR A 65 -14.95 13.65 -2.41
N ASP A 66 -13.75 13.98 -1.93
CA ASP A 66 -12.83 14.98 -2.49
C ASP A 66 -11.93 14.44 -3.62
N ASN A 67 -12.36 13.34 -4.27
CA ASN A 67 -11.63 12.68 -5.35
C ASN A 67 -10.17 12.33 -4.95
N PRO A 68 -9.99 11.33 -4.06
CA PRO A 68 -8.68 11.04 -3.47
C PRO A 68 -7.63 10.68 -4.51
N VAL A 69 -6.37 10.99 -4.20
CA VAL A 69 -5.20 10.61 -5.02
C VAL A 69 -4.50 9.42 -4.39
N PHE A 70 -4.17 8.43 -5.21
CA PHE A 70 -3.52 7.21 -4.79
C PHE A 70 -2.05 7.21 -5.22
N VAL A 71 -1.14 7.30 -4.25
CA VAL A 71 0.30 7.31 -4.45
C VAL A 71 0.86 5.90 -4.32
N ILE A 72 1.41 5.33 -5.38
CA ILE A 72 1.81 3.92 -5.41
C ILE A 72 3.33 3.80 -5.34
N CYS A 73 3.83 3.23 -4.25
CA CYS A 73 5.23 2.79 -4.13
C CYS A 73 5.30 1.26 -4.27
N SER A 74 6.21 0.77 -5.12
CA SER A 74 6.28 -0.64 -5.50
C SER A 74 7.68 -1.06 -5.93
N ASN A 75 8.02 -2.32 -5.63
CA ASN A 75 9.23 -2.96 -6.16
C ASN A 75 9.04 -3.60 -7.55
N ASN A 76 7.86 -3.46 -8.16
CA ASN A 76 7.56 -3.98 -9.49
C ASN A 76 6.68 -2.98 -10.27
N ILE A 77 7.34 -1.97 -10.85
CA ILE A 77 6.68 -0.90 -11.60
C ILE A 77 5.95 -1.42 -12.84
N THR A 78 6.50 -2.43 -13.52
CA THR A 78 5.87 -3.04 -14.70
C THR A 78 4.50 -3.63 -14.35
N TRP A 79 4.41 -4.38 -13.26
CA TRP A 79 3.14 -4.92 -12.79
C TRP A 79 2.19 -3.82 -12.33
N VAL A 80 2.69 -2.79 -11.64
CA VAL A 80 1.82 -1.68 -11.21
C VAL A 80 1.22 -0.97 -12.41
N LYS A 81 2.02 -0.68 -13.44
CA LYS A 81 1.52 -0.07 -14.68
C LYS A 81 0.46 -0.98 -15.34
N SER A 82 0.70 -2.29 -15.44
CA SER A 82 -0.26 -3.21 -16.05
C SER A 82 -1.57 -3.35 -15.27
N VAL A 83 -1.58 -3.11 -13.96
CA VAL A 83 -2.81 -3.19 -13.15
C VAL A 83 -3.47 -1.83 -12.98
N PHE A 84 -2.77 -0.86 -12.41
CA PHE A 84 -3.37 0.41 -12.00
C PHE A 84 -3.61 1.34 -13.17
N MET A 85 -2.75 1.30 -14.20
CA MET A 85 -2.84 2.17 -15.36
C MET A 85 -3.60 1.53 -16.54
N THR A 86 -4.09 0.30 -16.39
CA THR A 86 -4.92 -0.34 -17.44
C THR A 86 -6.23 -0.92 -16.91
N GLN A 87 -6.22 -1.59 -15.76
CA GLN A 87 -7.40 -2.28 -15.23
C GLN A 87 -8.20 -1.42 -14.23
N LEU A 88 -7.53 -0.48 -13.54
CA LEU A 88 -8.14 0.34 -12.47
C LEU A 88 -8.23 1.83 -12.82
N VAL A 89 -8.06 2.21 -14.09
CA VAL A 89 -7.86 3.58 -14.63
C VAL A 89 -8.89 4.65 -14.22
N GLN A 90 -9.99 4.28 -13.57
CA GLN A 90 -11.03 5.20 -13.10
C GLN A 90 -10.64 5.98 -11.83
N SER A 91 -9.38 5.92 -11.39
CA SER A 91 -8.89 6.60 -10.18
C SER A 91 -7.65 7.43 -10.47
N ASN A 92 -7.37 8.41 -9.61
CA ASN A 92 -6.17 9.25 -9.74
C ASN A 92 -4.96 8.53 -9.17
N PHE A 93 -4.11 7.95 -10.01
CA PHE A 93 -2.88 7.29 -9.59
C PHE A 93 -1.64 8.14 -9.86
N VAL A 94 -0.72 8.17 -8.90
CA VAL A 94 0.61 8.74 -9.04
C VAL A 94 1.62 7.69 -8.59
N LEU A 95 2.64 7.41 -9.41
CA LEU A 95 3.72 6.49 -9.02
C LEU A 95 4.78 7.24 -8.21
N CYS A 96 5.33 6.58 -7.19
CA CYS A 96 6.54 7.06 -6.54
C CYS A 96 7.69 7.13 -7.58
N PRO A 97 8.63 8.10 -7.44
CA PRO A 97 9.73 8.25 -8.38
C PRO A 97 10.52 6.95 -8.59
N GLU A 98 10.79 6.62 -9.85
CA GLU A 98 11.65 5.48 -10.17
C GLU A 98 13.08 5.74 -9.65
N GLY A 99 13.72 4.73 -9.06
CA GLY A 99 15.07 4.85 -8.48
C GLY A 99 15.12 5.29 -7.02
N ASN A 100 13.98 5.55 -6.38
CA ASN A 100 13.92 5.76 -4.93
C ASN A 100 14.51 4.58 -4.15
N SER A 101 15.18 4.89 -3.05
CA SER A 101 15.48 3.94 -2.00
C SER A 101 14.22 3.57 -1.21
N GLY A 102 14.24 2.42 -0.54
CA GLY A 102 13.14 2.03 0.34
C GLY A 102 12.87 3.04 1.47
N ALA A 103 13.89 3.80 1.91
CA ALA A 103 13.71 4.85 2.91
C ALA A 103 12.96 6.07 2.35
N GLU A 104 13.15 6.40 1.07
CA GLU A 104 12.41 7.47 0.39
C GLU A 104 10.95 7.07 0.14
N ASP A 105 10.72 5.85 -0.33
CA ASP A 105 9.36 5.31 -0.50
C ASP A 105 8.61 5.25 0.84
N LEU A 106 9.25 4.76 1.90
CA LEU A 106 8.63 4.72 3.23
C LEU A 106 8.34 6.13 3.76
N ALA A 107 9.21 7.11 3.48
CA ALA A 107 8.98 8.49 3.86
C ALA A 107 7.79 9.10 3.10
N ILE A 108 7.67 8.84 1.79
CA ILE A 108 6.52 9.28 0.98
C ILE A 108 5.23 8.66 1.53
N LEU A 109 5.21 7.34 1.75
CA LEU A 109 4.04 6.64 2.28
C LEU A 109 3.64 7.18 3.66
N SER A 110 4.61 7.42 4.56
CA SER A 110 4.32 7.96 5.91
C SER A 110 3.70 9.36 5.92
N LEU A 111 3.81 10.10 4.80
CA LEU A 111 3.20 11.43 4.64
C LEU A 111 1.81 11.38 3.99
N CYS A 112 1.36 10.21 3.52
CA CYS A 112 -0.01 10.03 3.04
C CYS A 112 -0.97 9.98 4.25
N GLU A 113 -2.19 10.48 4.05
CA GLU A 113 -3.22 10.48 5.11
C GLU A 113 -3.71 9.07 5.43
N HIS A 114 -3.74 8.18 4.44
CA HIS A 114 -4.20 6.80 4.58
C HIS A 114 -3.33 5.81 3.83
N ILE A 115 -3.41 4.53 4.20
CA ILE A 115 -2.60 3.48 3.58
C ILE A 115 -3.46 2.31 3.09
N ILE A 116 -3.14 1.83 1.90
CA ILE A 116 -3.45 0.49 1.40
C ILE A 116 -2.14 -0.29 1.39
N MET A 117 -1.96 -1.22 2.33
CA MET A 117 -0.78 -2.06 2.35
C MET A 117 -1.03 -3.41 1.69
N SER A 118 -0.05 -3.93 0.96
CA SER A 118 0.00 -5.33 0.54
C SER A 118 0.41 -6.24 1.71
N ILE A 119 1.56 -6.93 1.61
CA ILE A 119 2.06 -7.85 2.64
C ILE A 119 3.47 -7.47 3.09
N GLY A 120 3.84 -7.93 4.29
CA GLY A 120 5.17 -7.75 4.86
C GLY A 120 5.36 -6.48 5.69
N SER A 121 6.47 -6.44 6.41
CA SER A 121 6.78 -5.40 7.41
C SER A 121 6.93 -3.99 6.86
N PHE A 122 7.34 -3.83 5.59
CA PHE A 122 7.47 -2.51 4.98
C PHE A 122 6.12 -1.78 4.91
N GLY A 123 5.09 -2.46 4.38
CA GLY A 123 3.74 -1.91 4.32
C GLY A 123 3.13 -1.71 5.71
N TRP A 124 3.47 -2.59 6.65
CA TRP A 124 3.07 -2.42 8.04
C TRP A 124 3.66 -1.15 8.66
N TRP A 125 4.97 -0.91 8.53
CA TRP A 125 5.60 0.32 9.01
C TRP A 125 5.08 1.57 8.29
N ALA A 126 4.77 1.47 7.00
CA ALA A 126 4.13 2.56 6.27
C ALA A 126 2.76 2.92 6.88
N GLY A 127 1.93 1.91 7.17
CA GLY A 127 0.65 2.07 7.85
C GLY A 127 0.80 2.65 9.26
N PHE A 128 1.71 2.11 10.05
CA PHE A 128 1.95 2.54 11.43
C PHE A 128 2.44 3.99 11.55
N LEU A 129 3.21 4.47 10.55
CA LEU A 129 3.72 5.84 10.52
C LEU A 129 2.74 6.84 9.91
N ALA A 130 1.73 6.37 9.17
CA ALA A 130 0.67 7.22 8.63
C ALA A 130 -0.36 7.60 9.71
N SER A 131 -1.10 8.68 9.48
CA SER A 131 -1.97 9.27 10.52
C SER A 131 -3.41 8.74 10.52
N GLY A 132 -3.91 8.21 9.41
CA GLY A 132 -5.31 7.82 9.27
C GLY A 132 -5.52 6.30 9.10
N HIS A 133 -6.63 5.94 8.46
CA HIS A 133 -6.97 4.55 8.18
C HIS A 133 -5.88 3.79 7.41
N VAL A 134 -5.75 2.52 7.76
CA VAL A 134 -4.90 1.55 7.08
C VAL A 134 -5.77 0.36 6.68
N THR A 135 -5.71 -0.03 5.42
CA THR A 135 -6.32 -1.27 4.91
C THR A 135 -5.24 -2.32 4.65
N TYR A 136 -5.49 -3.57 5.03
CA TYR A 136 -4.55 -4.68 4.85
C TYR A 136 -5.23 -5.90 4.22
N TYR A 137 -4.41 -6.77 3.58
CA TYR A 137 -4.88 -7.96 2.90
C TYR A 137 -5.16 -9.12 3.86
N GLY A 138 -6.44 -9.38 4.11
CA GLY A 138 -6.88 -10.35 5.12
C GLY A 138 -6.69 -11.82 4.77
N ASN A 139 -6.44 -12.17 3.50
CA ASN A 139 -6.17 -13.56 3.11
C ASN A 139 -4.67 -13.93 3.22
N HIS A 140 -3.86 -13.12 3.91
CA HIS A 140 -2.47 -13.41 4.24
C HIS A 140 -2.26 -13.44 5.77
N PRO A 141 -1.58 -14.46 6.32
CA PRO A 141 -1.07 -15.67 5.64
C PRO A 141 -2.18 -16.62 5.20
N ALA A 142 -1.84 -17.60 4.35
CA ALA A 142 -2.77 -18.64 3.94
C ALA A 142 -3.23 -19.46 5.16
N TYR A 143 -4.53 -19.71 5.26
CA TYR A 143 -5.09 -20.50 6.36
C TYR A 143 -4.41 -21.88 6.47
N GLY A 144 -4.03 -22.26 7.69
CA GLY A 144 -3.38 -23.55 7.98
C GLY A 144 -1.93 -23.70 7.49
N SER A 145 -1.33 -22.65 6.93
CA SER A 145 0.07 -22.70 6.46
C SER A 145 1.08 -22.60 7.60
N PRO A 146 2.35 -22.99 7.38
CA PRO A 146 3.43 -22.78 8.35
C PRO A 146 3.49 -21.34 8.89
N LEU A 147 3.36 -20.34 7.99
CA LEU A 147 3.36 -18.93 8.36
C LEU A 147 2.17 -18.52 9.25
N ALA A 148 0.99 -19.11 9.05
CA ALA A 148 -0.20 -18.80 9.85
C ALA A 148 -0.06 -19.24 11.32
N TYR A 149 0.79 -20.22 11.63
CA TYR A 149 1.08 -20.60 13.01
C TYR A 149 1.98 -19.61 13.76
N HIS A 150 2.64 -18.69 13.04
CA HIS A 150 3.55 -17.70 13.61
C HIS A 150 3.02 -16.27 13.55
N ILE A 151 1.91 -16.04 12.84
CA ILE A 151 1.31 -14.71 12.69
C ILE A 151 -0.15 -14.80 13.13
N SER A 152 -0.41 -14.30 14.32
CA SER A 152 -1.76 -14.01 14.81
C SER A 152 -2.19 -12.64 14.27
N PRO A 153 -3.23 -12.55 13.40
CA PRO A 153 -3.64 -11.27 12.84
C PRO A 153 -4.04 -10.24 13.90
N THR A 154 -4.62 -10.67 15.02
CA THR A 154 -5.04 -9.78 16.11
C THR A 154 -3.88 -9.22 16.92
N ASP A 155 -2.73 -9.90 16.91
CA ASP A 155 -1.50 -9.39 17.55
C ASP A 155 -0.64 -8.59 16.57
N PHE A 156 -0.75 -8.91 15.27
CA PHE A 156 0.06 -8.32 14.23
C PHE A 156 -0.51 -6.99 13.74
N TYR A 157 -1.83 -6.88 13.56
CA TYR A 157 -2.46 -5.67 13.05
C TYR A 157 -3.16 -4.91 14.19
N PRO A 158 -2.96 -3.58 14.29
CA PRO A 158 -3.76 -2.76 15.19
C PRO A 158 -5.27 -2.95 14.94
N PRO A 159 -6.10 -2.99 15.99
CA PRO A 159 -7.52 -3.31 15.88
C PRO A 159 -8.33 -2.29 15.05
N GLU A 160 -7.83 -1.06 14.92
CA GLU A 160 -8.41 -0.01 14.11
C GLU A 160 -8.11 -0.14 12.61
N TRP A 161 -7.23 -1.06 12.21
CA TRP A 161 -6.93 -1.32 10.81
C TRP A 161 -8.02 -2.15 10.14
N VAL A 162 -8.31 -1.81 8.88
CA VAL A 162 -9.42 -2.37 8.14
C VAL A 162 -8.96 -3.60 7.35
N ASN A 163 -9.51 -4.75 7.72
CA ASN A 163 -9.29 -6.00 6.99
C ASN A 163 -10.10 -6.00 5.68
N ILE A 164 -9.42 -6.20 4.55
CA ILE A 164 -10.08 -6.44 3.25
C ILE A 164 -9.77 -7.86 2.78
N THR A 165 -10.81 -8.68 2.67
CA THR A 165 -10.73 -10.04 2.11
C THR A 165 -11.28 -10.14 0.70
N VAL A 166 -10.78 -11.11 -0.05
CA VAL A 166 -11.32 -11.57 -1.32
C VAL A 166 -11.70 -13.04 -1.20
N LEU A 167 -12.84 -13.42 -1.78
CA LEU A 167 -13.31 -14.81 -1.82
C LEU A 167 -12.64 -15.55 -2.98
#